data_AF-A0A1J8QJK6-F1
#
_entry.id   AF-A0A1J8QJK6-F1
#
_cell.length_a   1.000
_cell.length_b   1.000
_cell.length_c   1.000
_cell.angle_alpha   90.00
_cell.angle_beta   90.00
_cell.angle_gamma   90.00
#
_symmetry.space_group_name_H-M   'P 1'
#
loop_
_entity.id
_entity.type
_entity.pdbx_description
1 polymer ?
#
loop_
_entity_poly.entity_id
_entity_poly.type
_entity_poly.pdbx_seq_one_letter_code
_entity_poly.pdbx_strand_id
1 'polypeptide(L)'
;QRLATSDQLVASFKNLTFKPERPHRPGYGTLGREITLRANFFALSQLPKGPIYDYHVDITPSTDIKRIRARLFWLLEHSSQQGWAEFVPFIAHDHSQRLVAIKKLPQPLDVQIQFYEDGEAGPNAKSKTYTFAITLTAELDVTGFKK
;
A
#
# COMPACT_ATOMS: atom_id res chain seq x y z
N GLN A 1 20.30 -9.07 -19.52
CA GLN A 1 21.22 -7.93 -19.36
C GLN A 1 20.38 -6.70 -19.02
N ARG A 2 20.54 -6.09 -17.84
CA ARG A 2 19.76 -4.91 -17.41
C ARG A 2 20.47 -3.64 -17.90
N LEU A 3 19.71 -2.72 -18.49
CA LEU A 3 20.18 -1.45 -19.05
C LEU A 3 20.59 -0.54 -17.87
N ALA A 4 21.87 -0.21 -17.76
CA ALA A 4 22.44 0.43 -16.58
C ALA A 4 22.41 1.97 -16.65
N THR A 5 22.04 2.56 -17.79
CA THR A 5 22.01 4.02 -17.98
C THR A 5 20.69 4.54 -18.55
N SER A 6 20.36 5.79 -18.23
CA SER A 6 19.13 6.44 -18.68
C SER A 6 19.02 6.50 -20.21
N ASP A 7 20.13 6.69 -20.91
CA ASP A 7 20.17 6.76 -22.37
C ASP A 7 19.90 5.41 -23.04
N GLN A 8 20.38 4.33 -22.44
CA GLN A 8 20.10 2.97 -22.89
C GLN A 8 18.61 2.63 -22.77
N LEU A 9 17.94 3.15 -21.72
CA LEU A 9 16.49 3.01 -21.54
C LEU A 9 15.70 3.85 -22.55
N VAL A 10 16.12 5.10 -22.82
CA VAL A 10 15.49 5.93 -23.86
C VAL A 10 15.64 5.30 -25.24
N ALA A 11 16.79 4.68 -25.54
CA ALA A 11 17.02 3.97 -26.80
C ALA A 11 16.08 2.77 -26.97
N SER A 12 15.79 2.01 -25.91
CA SER A 12 14.85 0.89 -25.99
C SER A 12 13.40 1.35 -26.21
N PHE A 13 13.00 2.49 -25.64
CA PHE A 13 11.66 3.07 -25.84
C PHE A 13 11.39 3.55 -27.27
N LYS A 14 12.43 3.86 -28.06
CA LYS A 14 12.24 4.23 -29.48
C LYS A 14 11.70 3.09 -30.33
N ASN A 15 11.89 1.85 -29.90
CA ASN A 15 11.44 0.65 -30.62
C ASN A 15 10.06 0.14 -30.16
N LEU A 16 9.45 0.78 -29.15
CA LEU A 16 8.13 0.40 -28.68
C LEU A 16 7.04 1.09 -29.50
N THR A 17 6.01 0.32 -29.87
CA THR A 17 4.84 0.86 -30.57
C THR A 17 4.00 1.69 -29.58
N PHE A 18 3.73 2.95 -29.92
CA PHE A 18 2.95 3.84 -29.05
C PHE A 18 1.78 4.50 -29.81
N LYS A 19 0.75 4.90 -29.06
CA LYS A 19 -0.38 5.68 -29.60
C LYS A 19 0.01 7.16 -29.69
N PRO A 20 -0.33 7.89 -30.77
CA PRO A 20 0.05 9.29 -30.95
C PRO A 20 -0.30 10.23 -29.77
N GLU A 21 -1.32 9.88 -28.98
CA GLU A 21 -1.76 10.63 -27.79
C GLU A 21 -0.78 10.57 -26.60
N ARG A 22 0.12 9.57 -26.57
CA ARG A 22 1.15 9.40 -25.52
C ARG A 22 2.48 9.02 -26.16
N PRO A 23 3.15 9.96 -26.85
CA PRO A 23 4.43 9.70 -27.47
C PRO A 23 5.51 9.44 -26.41
N HIS A 24 6.41 8.51 -26.71
CA HIS A 24 7.59 8.32 -25.89
C HIS A 24 8.46 9.59 -25.89
N ARG A 25 9.16 9.82 -24.78
CA ARG A 25 10.14 10.91 -24.68
C ARG A 25 11.20 10.71 -25.79
N PRO A 26 11.38 11.65 -26.72
CA PRO A 26 12.29 11.48 -27.86
C PRO A 26 13.78 11.58 -27.48
N GLY A 27 14.07 12.28 -26.37
CA GLY A 27 15.42 12.48 -25.85
C GLY A 27 15.46 13.47 -24.68
N TYR A 28 16.68 13.90 -24.32
CA TYR A 28 16.95 14.96 -23.35
C TYR A 28 17.38 16.24 -24.08
N GLY A 29 17.00 17.41 -23.55
CA GLY A 29 17.43 18.70 -24.10
C GLY A 29 18.90 18.99 -23.77
N THR A 30 19.61 19.64 -24.69
CA THR A 30 21.07 19.89 -24.60
C THR A 30 21.45 21.36 -24.69
N LEU A 31 20.49 22.25 -24.96
CA LEU A 31 20.73 23.69 -25.10
C LEU A 31 20.65 24.39 -23.74
N GLY A 32 21.50 25.41 -23.55
CA GLY A 32 21.55 26.23 -22.34
C GLY A 32 22.80 25.97 -21.49
N ARG A 33 22.91 26.70 -20.39
CA ARG A 33 23.99 26.54 -19.41
C ARG A 33 23.53 25.60 -18.30
N GLU A 34 24.32 24.58 -18.01
CA GLU A 34 24.05 23.65 -16.91
C GLU A 34 24.03 24.37 -15.55
N ILE A 35 23.08 23.98 -14.70
CA ILE A 35 22.94 24.49 -13.33
C ILE A 35 22.63 23.35 -12.36
N THR A 36 23.10 23.47 -11.12
CA THR A 36 22.82 22.49 -10.06
C THR A 36 21.52 22.86 -9.36
N LEU A 37 20.58 21.90 -9.30
CA LEU A 37 19.30 22.06 -8.62
C LEU A 37 19.16 21.03 -7.49
N ARG A 38 18.39 21.39 -6.47
CA ARG A 38 17.89 20.44 -5.47
C ARG A 38 16.40 20.28 -5.70
N ALA A 39 15.95 19.03 -5.76
CA ALA A 39 14.54 18.70 -5.85
C ALA A 39 14.12 17.95 -4.59
N ASN A 40 12.82 18.04 -4.25
CA ASN A 40 12.19 17.28 -3.18
C ASN A 40 11.93 15.81 -3.57
N PHE A 41 12.88 15.20 -4.29
CA PHE A 41 12.81 13.81 -4.75
C PHE A 41 13.91 13.02 -4.03
N PHE A 42 13.48 12.07 -3.20
CA PHE A 42 14.38 11.19 -2.46
C PHE A 42 14.44 9.84 -3.17
N ALA A 43 15.65 9.40 -3.54
CA ALA A 43 15.83 8.15 -4.26
C ALA A 43 15.56 6.95 -3.34
N LEU A 44 14.57 6.13 -3.69
CA LEU A 44 14.37 4.82 -3.09
C LEU A 44 15.40 3.85 -3.68
N SER A 45 16.39 3.46 -2.87
CA SER A 45 17.49 2.59 -3.30
C SER A 45 17.16 1.10 -3.19
N GLN A 46 16.21 0.75 -2.32
CA GLN A 46 15.85 -0.62 -2.02
C GLN A 46 14.32 -0.74 -1.99
N LEU A 47 13.81 -1.60 -2.87
CA LEU A 47 12.44 -2.07 -2.78
C LEU A 47 12.44 -3.44 -2.09
N PRO A 48 11.39 -3.75 -1.30
CA PRO A 48 11.28 -5.03 -0.62
C PRO A 48 11.38 -6.19 -1.62
N LYS A 49 12.00 -7.28 -1.16
CA LYS A 49 12.13 -8.52 -1.94
C LYS A 49 10.93 -9.41 -1.65
N GLY A 50 10.29 -9.90 -2.69
CA GLY A 50 9.14 -10.81 -2.59
C GLY A 50 7.82 -10.14 -2.95
N PRO A 51 6.74 -10.93 -3.09
CA PRO A 51 5.43 -10.39 -3.40
C PRO A 51 4.88 -9.56 -2.23
N ILE A 52 4.07 -8.55 -2.55
CA ILE A 52 3.20 -7.88 -1.58
C ILE A 52 1.81 -8.49 -1.73
N TYR A 53 1.22 -8.97 -0.64
CA TYR A 53 -0.12 -9.55 -0.66
C TYR A 53 -1.16 -8.44 -0.53
N ASP A 54 -2.13 -8.39 -1.44
CA ASP A 54 -3.21 -7.40 -1.47
C ASP A 54 -4.51 -8.04 -1.00
N TYR A 55 -5.20 -7.39 -0.08
CA TYR A 55 -6.40 -7.89 0.58
C TYR A 55 -7.54 -6.88 0.45
N HIS A 56 -8.74 -7.42 0.29
CA HIS A 56 -9.97 -6.69 0.49
C HIS A 56 -10.41 -6.78 1.96
N VAL A 57 -10.90 -5.66 2.49
CA VAL A 57 -11.38 -5.55 3.86
C VAL A 57 -12.85 -5.14 3.85
N ASP A 58 -13.69 -5.99 4.43
CA ASP A 58 -15.09 -5.72 4.67
C ASP A 58 -15.36 -5.56 6.17
N ILE A 59 -16.11 -4.52 6.55
CA ILE A 59 -16.42 -4.20 7.94
C ILE A 59 -17.92 -4.39 8.17
N THR A 60 -18.29 -5.25 9.14
CA THR A 60 -19.68 -5.49 9.53
C THR A 60 -19.89 -5.18 11.02
N PRO A 61 -20.87 -4.34 11.41
CA PRO A 61 -21.80 -3.62 10.54
C PRO A 61 -21.10 -2.52 9.73
N SER A 62 -21.59 -2.26 8.51
CA SER A 62 -21.04 -1.21 7.66
C SER A 62 -21.32 0.18 8.24
N THR A 63 -20.39 1.10 8.03
CA THR A 63 -20.54 2.50 8.46
C THR A 63 -19.92 3.42 7.43
N ASP A 64 -20.67 4.44 7.00
CA ASP A 64 -20.16 5.40 6.01
C ASP A 64 -19.38 6.57 6.62
N ILE A 65 -19.33 6.64 7.95
CA ILE A 65 -18.67 7.72 8.66
C ILE A 65 -17.15 7.50 8.65
N LYS A 66 -16.44 8.29 7.83
CA LYS A 66 -14.97 8.20 7.66
C LYS A 66 -14.20 8.24 8.99
N ARG A 67 -14.65 9.06 9.94
CA ARG A 67 -14.04 9.17 11.27
C ARG A 67 -14.10 7.85 12.05
N ILE A 68 -15.24 7.16 11.99
CA ILE A 68 -15.43 5.86 12.65
C ILE A 68 -14.57 4.80 11.96
N ARG A 69 -14.54 4.76 10.63
CA ARG A 69 -13.67 3.84 9.87
C ARG A 69 -12.19 4.02 10.22
N ALA A 70 -11.70 5.26 10.21
CA ALA A 70 -10.32 5.55 10.59
C ALA A 70 -10.00 5.09 12.03
N ARG A 71 -10.94 5.30 12.98
CA ARG A 71 -10.79 4.81 14.35
C ARG A 71 -10.81 3.28 14.44
N LEU A 72 -11.67 2.60 13.68
CA LEU A 72 -11.71 1.14 13.64
C LEU A 72 -10.40 0.54 13.13
N PHE A 73 -9.80 1.12 12.08
CA PHE A 73 -8.49 0.71 11.58
C PHE A 73 -7.39 0.96 12.61
N TRP A 74 -7.42 2.10 13.30
CA TRP A 74 -6.49 2.35 14.41
C TRP A 74 -6.64 1.28 15.52
N LEU A 75 -7.87 0.93 15.89
CA LEU A 75 -8.14 -0.12 16.88
C LEU A 75 -7.70 -1.51 16.39
N LEU A 76 -7.85 -1.77 15.09
CA LEU A 76 -7.38 -2.99 14.44
C LEU A 76 -5.85 -3.11 14.58
N GLU A 77 -5.10 -2.04 14.29
CA GLU A 77 -3.64 -2.01 14.46
C GLU A 77 -3.21 -2.22 15.93
N HIS A 78 -4.02 -1.78 16.89
CA HIS A 78 -3.72 -1.91 18.32
C HIS A 78 -4.34 -3.16 18.98
N SER A 79 -4.96 -4.04 18.19
CA SER A 79 -5.63 -5.23 18.70
C SER A 79 -4.63 -6.31 19.10
N SER A 80 -4.76 -6.80 20.34
CA SER A 80 -3.99 -7.92 20.87
C SER A 80 -4.62 -9.29 20.56
N GLN A 81 -5.54 -9.37 19.58
CA GLN A 81 -6.20 -10.62 19.22
C GLN A 81 -5.16 -11.66 18.72
N GLN A 82 -5.24 -12.88 19.26
CA GLN A 82 -4.39 -14.00 18.85
C GLN A 82 -4.61 -14.32 17.37
N GLY A 83 -3.52 -14.55 16.63
CA GLY A 83 -3.56 -14.77 15.17
C GLY A 83 -3.66 -13.50 14.33
N TRP A 84 -3.73 -12.32 14.96
CA TRP A 84 -3.68 -11.02 14.28
C TRP A 84 -2.46 -10.19 14.70
N ALA A 85 -2.21 -10.10 16.02
CA ALA A 85 -1.17 -9.23 16.59
C ALA A 85 0.24 -9.45 16.00
N GLU A 86 0.56 -10.67 15.60
CA GLU A 86 1.86 -11.00 14.97
C GLU A 86 2.06 -10.41 13.56
N PHE A 87 0.95 -10.06 12.89
CA PHE A 87 0.95 -9.56 11.52
C PHE A 87 0.90 -8.03 11.44
N VAL A 88 0.41 -7.36 12.48
CA VAL A 88 0.29 -5.88 12.54
C VAL A 88 1.55 -5.14 12.08
N PRO A 89 2.79 -5.52 12.46
CA PRO A 89 3.98 -4.80 12.00
C PRO A 89 4.26 -4.93 10.49
N PHE A 90 3.57 -5.83 9.79
CA PHE A 90 3.81 -6.20 8.40
C PHE A 90 2.67 -5.80 7.46
N ILE A 91 1.67 -5.06 7.94
CA ILE A 91 0.53 -4.58 7.15
C ILE A 91 0.62 -3.07 6.91
N ALA A 92 -0.11 -2.61 5.90
CA ALA A 92 -0.49 -1.22 5.71
C ALA A 92 -1.89 -1.16 5.09
N HIS A 93 -2.64 -0.10 5.34
CA HIS A 93 -4.02 0.03 4.83
C HIS A 93 -4.38 1.47 4.49
N ASP A 94 -5.43 1.63 3.67
CA ASP A 94 -5.96 2.93 3.25
C ASP A 94 -7.07 3.49 4.16
N HIS A 95 -7.31 2.85 5.31
CA HIS A 95 -8.40 3.15 6.24
C HIS A 95 -9.80 2.94 5.63
N SER A 96 -9.90 2.14 4.56
CA SER A 96 -11.14 1.86 3.84
C SER A 96 -11.30 0.37 3.53
N GLN A 97 -11.03 -0.06 2.31
CA GLN A 97 -11.34 -1.40 1.81
C GLN A 97 -10.09 -2.17 1.40
N ARG A 98 -8.91 -1.54 1.49
CA ARG A 98 -7.66 -2.13 1.02
C ARG A 98 -6.65 -2.24 2.13
N LEU A 99 -6.10 -3.44 2.25
CA LEU A 99 -4.99 -3.74 3.13
C LEU A 99 -3.93 -4.49 2.33
N VAL A 100 -2.67 -4.12 2.52
CA VAL A 100 -1.53 -4.82 1.94
C VAL A 100 -0.67 -5.39 3.06
N ALA A 101 -0.06 -6.55 2.82
CA ALA A 101 0.86 -7.15 3.78
C ALA A 101 2.11 -7.70 3.10
N ILE A 102 3.24 -7.62 3.79
CA ILE A 102 4.50 -8.25 3.34
C ILE A 102 4.50 -9.75 3.64
N LYS A 103 3.80 -10.18 4.71
CA LYS A 103 3.60 -11.58 5.06
C LYS A 103 2.21 -12.03 4.61
N LYS A 104 2.11 -13.27 4.13
CA LYS A 104 0.81 -13.87 3.80
C LYS A 104 0.02 -14.09 5.09
N LEU A 105 -1.18 -13.54 5.15
CA LEU A 105 -2.10 -13.70 6.28
C LEU A 105 -2.80 -15.05 6.16
N PRO A 106 -3.13 -15.70 7.29
CA PRO A 106 -3.97 -16.91 7.27
C PRO A 106 -5.33 -16.59 6.64
N GLN A 107 -5.98 -17.60 6.04
CA GLN A 107 -7.30 -17.48 5.44
C GLN A 107 -8.18 -18.66 5.86
N PRO A 108 -9.46 -18.45 6.20
CA PRO A 108 -10.13 -17.15 6.37
C PRO A 108 -9.60 -16.37 7.58
N LEU A 109 -9.69 -15.04 7.56
CA LEU A 109 -9.25 -14.19 8.66
C LEU A 109 -10.31 -13.14 8.98
N ASP A 110 -10.93 -13.33 10.15
CA ASP A 110 -11.88 -12.38 10.74
C ASP A 110 -11.31 -11.81 12.04
N VAL A 111 -11.29 -10.48 12.16
CA VAL A 111 -10.81 -9.78 13.36
C VAL A 111 -11.95 -9.00 13.98
N GLN A 112 -12.24 -9.24 15.26
CA GLN A 112 -13.34 -8.59 15.96
C GLN A 112 -12.80 -7.45 16.82
N ILE A 113 -13.37 -6.26 16.61
CA ILE A 113 -12.96 -5.03 17.27
C ILE A 113 -14.16 -4.42 18.00
N GLN A 114 -14.03 -4.24 19.31
CA GLN A 114 -14.97 -3.45 20.09
C GLN A 114 -14.64 -1.97 19.93
N PHE A 115 -15.58 -1.20 19.41
CA PHE A 115 -15.39 0.22 19.18
C PHE A 115 -15.45 1.03 20.47
N TYR A 116 -14.49 1.93 20.61
CA TYR A 116 -14.46 2.99 21.61
C TYR A 116 -13.73 4.22 21.03
N GLU A 117 -14.15 5.40 21.48
CA GLU A 117 -13.62 6.67 20.98
C GLU A 117 -12.23 6.99 21.56
N ASP A 118 -11.58 8.01 21.00
CA ASP A 118 -10.33 8.50 21.56
C ASP A 118 -10.57 9.25 22.88
N GLY A 119 -9.76 8.94 23.90
CA GLY A 119 -9.94 9.43 25.28
C GLY A 119 -10.85 8.58 26.17
N GLU A 120 -11.51 7.54 25.64
CA GLU A 120 -12.18 6.54 26.47
C GLU A 120 -11.15 5.54 27.05
N ALA A 121 -11.37 5.06 28.27
CA ALA A 121 -10.46 4.12 28.93
C ALA A 121 -10.38 2.74 28.26
N GLY A 122 -11.30 2.44 27.34
CA GLY A 122 -11.40 1.18 26.61
C GLY A 122 -12.85 0.85 26.27
N PRO A 123 -13.10 -0.35 25.72
CA PRO A 123 -14.45 -0.78 25.41
C PRO A 123 -15.28 -0.97 26.68
N ASN A 124 -16.57 -0.65 26.60
CA ASN A 124 -17.53 -0.79 27.69
C ASN A 124 -18.68 -1.73 27.28
N ALA A 125 -19.60 -2.03 28.20
CA ALA A 125 -20.73 -2.94 27.93
C ALA A 125 -21.67 -2.48 26.80
N LYS A 126 -21.58 -1.22 26.35
CA LYS A 126 -22.36 -0.64 25.24
C LYS A 126 -21.54 -0.52 23.96
N SER A 127 -20.26 -0.88 23.96
CA SER A 127 -19.39 -0.81 22.79
C SER A 127 -19.91 -1.72 21.69
N LYS A 128 -20.06 -1.15 20.49
CA LYS A 128 -20.44 -1.91 19.30
C LYS A 128 -19.25 -2.75 18.85
N THR A 129 -19.51 -4.01 18.53
CA THR A 129 -18.50 -4.89 17.93
C THR A 129 -18.58 -4.80 16.41
N TYR A 130 -17.43 -4.61 15.78
CA TYR A 130 -17.26 -4.63 14.34
C TYR A 130 -16.37 -5.83 13.98
N THR A 131 -16.72 -6.52 12.91
CA THR A 131 -15.94 -7.63 12.35
C THR A 131 -15.29 -7.18 11.06
N PHE A 132 -13.97 -7.31 11.00
CA PHE A 132 -13.16 -7.13 9.81
C PHE A 132 -12.98 -8.49 9.13
N ALA A 133 -13.60 -8.69 7.97
CA ALA A 133 -13.34 -9.84 7.12
C ALA A 133 -12.24 -9.47 6.12
N ILE A 134 -11.09 -10.16 6.20
CA ILE A 134 -9.89 -9.86 5.40
C ILE A 134 -9.67 -10.98 4.39
N THR A 135 -9.93 -10.69 3.12
CA THR A 135 -9.88 -11.67 2.03
C THR A 135 -8.71 -11.39 1.09
N LEU A 136 -7.89 -12.39 0.78
CA LEU A 136 -6.80 -12.25 -0.19
C LEU A 136 -7.37 -12.00 -1.60
N THR A 137 -6.94 -10.90 -2.21
CA THR A 137 -7.36 -10.50 -3.57
C THR A 137 -6.28 -10.81 -4.60
N ALA A 138 -5.00 -10.50 -4.31
CA ALA A 138 -3.92 -10.68 -5.26
C ALA A 138 -2.54 -10.82 -4.59
N GLU A 139 -1.59 -11.40 -5.31
CA GLU A 139 -0.16 -11.36 -4.98
C GLU A 139 0.53 -10.41 -5.96
N LEU A 140 1.00 -9.26 -5.46
CA LEU A 140 1.61 -8.21 -6.27
C LEU A 140 3.11 -8.48 -6.41
N ASP A 141 3.54 -8.78 -7.64
CA ASP A 141 4.95 -8.90 -7.95
C ASP A 141 5.60 -7.53 -8.06
N VAL A 142 6.50 -7.21 -7.12
CA VAL A 142 7.24 -5.95 -7.11
C VAL A 142 8.63 -6.05 -7.77
N THR A 143 8.99 -7.20 -8.34
CA THR A 143 10.29 -7.37 -9.01
C THR A 143 10.47 -6.43 -10.20
N GLY A 144 9.38 -6.08 -10.88
CA GLY A 144 9.37 -5.12 -12.00
C GLY A 144 9.64 -3.66 -11.61
N PHE A 145 9.60 -3.31 -10.33
CA PHE A 145 9.86 -1.94 -9.86
C PHE A 145 11.33 -1.68 -9.51
N LYS A 146 12.18 -2.71 -9.52
CA LYS A 146 13.62 -2.53 -9.26
C LYS A 146 14.26 -1.70 -10.39
N LYS A 147 15.04 -0.69 -10.00
CA LYS A 147 15.98 -0.01 -10.89
C LYS A 147 16.94 -0.99 -11.55
#